data_AF-G5BKK5-F1
#
_entry.id   AF-G5BKK5-F1
#
_cell.length_a   1.000
_cell.length_b   1.000
_cell.length_c   1.000
_cell.angle_alpha   90.00
_cell.angle_beta   90.00
_cell.angle_gamma   90.00
#
_symmetry.space_group_name_H-M   'P 1'
#
loop_
_entity.id
_entity.type
_entity.pdbx_description
1 polymer ?
#
loop_
_entity_poly.entity_id
_entity_poly.type
_entity_poly.pdbx_seq_one_letter_code
_entity_poly.pdbx_strand_id
1 'polypeptide(L)'
;MSVHTSTGICSVDFFGGFYMSNTTDVELAGLDGDKTVTVEFKHDDRLNEESGALLHCALLYTSCAGKHWLWIHNLALNCCTQLADLYRNCETNTLINYMAKFAYQGVLNSPIKTVCDTIITQYAQILACYRKNCASPSSTGQLILPECMKLLPIYLNCVLKSDVLQPGAEVTTDSHAYVRQLVTSMDVPETNVFFYPWLLPLTKSPIESTTEPSGVQDLKSI
;
A
#
# COMPACT_ATOMS: atom_id res chain seq x y z
N MET A 1 10.35 12.47 11.50
CA MET A 1 10.78 11.29 10.72
C MET A 1 11.28 11.80 9.39
N SER A 2 12.48 11.40 8.97
CA SER A 2 13.04 11.70 7.66
C SER A 2 13.36 10.39 6.94
N VAL A 3 13.12 10.35 5.63
CA VAL A 3 13.43 9.19 4.80
C VAL A 3 14.51 9.60 3.80
N HIS A 4 15.68 9.01 3.95
CA HIS A 4 16.83 9.22 3.08
C HIS A 4 16.97 8.06 2.12
N THR A 5 17.40 8.36 0.91
CA THR A 5 17.50 7.40 -0.18
C THR A 5 18.89 7.46 -0.81
N SER A 6 19.34 6.35 -1.40
CA SER A 6 20.52 6.35 -2.25
C SER A 6 20.32 7.21 -3.49
N THR A 7 21.42 7.60 -4.14
CA THR A 7 21.40 8.31 -5.43
C THR A 7 20.54 7.58 -6.46
N GLY A 8 19.70 8.32 -7.17
CA GLY A 8 18.83 7.82 -8.24
C GLY A 8 17.35 7.76 -7.88
N ILE A 9 16.99 7.75 -6.59
CA ILE A 9 15.60 7.83 -6.12
C ILE A 9 15.44 8.89 -5.04
N CYS A 10 14.25 9.47 -4.96
CA CYS A 10 13.87 10.43 -3.92
C CYS A 10 12.45 10.15 -3.40
N SER A 11 12.23 10.39 -2.11
CA SER A 11 10.88 10.41 -1.52
C SER A 11 10.16 11.68 -1.95
N VAL A 12 8.95 11.56 -2.48
CA VAL A 12 8.22 12.69 -3.07
C VAL A 12 6.94 13.03 -2.33
N ASP A 13 6.21 12.01 -1.88
CA ASP A 13 4.92 12.16 -1.23
C ASP A 13 4.82 11.19 -0.06
N PHE A 14 4.07 11.60 0.95
CA PHE A 14 3.89 10.87 2.19
C PHE A 14 2.39 10.76 2.47
N PHE A 15 1.95 9.63 3.03
CA PHE A 15 0.55 9.35 3.35
C PHE A 15 0.44 8.78 4.76
N GLY A 16 -0.33 9.44 5.63
CA GLY A 16 -0.44 9.05 7.03
C GLY A 16 -1.02 10.15 7.91
N GLY A 17 -1.16 9.86 9.20
CA GLY A 17 -1.63 10.80 10.21
C GLY A 17 -0.50 11.66 10.77
N PHE A 18 0.03 12.59 9.98
CA PHE A 18 1.16 13.45 10.36
C PHE A 18 0.97 14.88 9.85
N TYR A 19 1.89 15.76 10.25
CA TYR A 19 2.04 17.11 9.70
C TYR A 19 3.40 17.25 9.00
N MET A 20 3.47 18.12 7.98
CA MET A 20 4.72 18.42 7.27
C MET A 20 4.77 19.93 7.01
N SER A 21 5.75 20.61 7.61
CA SER A 21 6.02 22.03 7.35
C SER A 21 6.89 22.24 6.10
N ASN A 22 7.66 21.23 5.73
CA ASN A 22 8.52 21.18 4.55
C ASN A 22 8.22 19.90 3.75
N THR A 23 9.01 19.59 2.72
CA THR A 23 8.78 18.41 1.85
C THR A 23 9.57 17.17 2.25
N THR A 24 10.31 17.19 3.35
CA THR A 24 11.28 16.14 3.74
C THR A 24 11.03 15.55 5.12
N ASP A 25 10.60 16.37 6.07
CA ASP A 25 10.46 16.02 7.47
C ASP A 25 8.98 15.80 7.82
N VAL A 26 8.68 14.56 8.19
CA VAL A 26 7.37 14.14 8.68
C VAL A 26 7.31 14.37 10.19
N GLU A 27 6.44 15.27 10.63
CA GLU A 27 6.24 15.64 12.03
C GLU A 27 5.08 14.85 12.64
N LEU A 28 5.38 14.08 13.67
CA LEU A 28 4.44 13.23 14.39
C LEU A 28 4.38 13.67 15.85
N ALA A 29 3.23 14.16 16.30
CA ALA A 29 3.06 14.58 17.70
C ALA A 29 3.06 13.37 18.67
N GLY A 30 2.57 12.23 18.21
CA GLY A 30 2.61 10.96 18.91
C GLY A 30 2.67 9.82 17.90
N LEU A 31 3.36 8.75 18.27
CA LEU A 31 3.47 7.53 17.47
C LEU A 31 3.22 6.32 18.37
N ASP A 32 2.43 5.38 17.86
CA ASP A 32 2.16 4.08 18.48
C ASP A 32 2.50 2.95 17.50
N GLY A 33 2.37 1.70 17.96
CA GLY A 33 2.71 0.52 17.16
C GLY A 33 1.78 0.25 15.97
N ASP A 34 0.61 0.90 15.93
CA ASP A 34 -0.43 0.65 14.93
C ASP A 34 -0.40 1.70 13.80
N LYS A 35 0.24 2.86 14.03
CA LYS A 35 0.32 3.90 12.99
C LYS A 35 1.35 3.57 11.93
N THR A 36 0.92 3.66 10.67
CA THR A 36 1.79 3.48 9.51
C THR A 36 1.84 4.73 8.64
N VAL A 37 3.05 5.12 8.23
CA VAL A 37 3.30 6.14 7.21
C VAL A 37 3.75 5.46 5.92
N THR A 38 3.04 5.72 4.83
CA THR A 38 3.38 5.22 3.49
C THR A 38 4.13 6.31 2.73
N VAL A 39 5.21 5.95 2.04
CA VAL A 39 6.07 6.91 1.32
C VAL A 39 6.14 6.52 -0.15
N GLU A 40 5.87 7.49 -1.02
CA GLU A 40 6.04 7.35 -2.48
C GLU A 40 7.45 7.79 -2.88
N PHE A 41 8.06 7.00 -3.76
CA PHE A 41 9.37 7.28 -4.33
C PHE A 41 9.27 7.52 -5.83
N LYS A 42 10.05 8.47 -6.34
CA LYS A 42 10.23 8.71 -7.78
C LYS A 42 11.70 8.60 -8.16
N HIS A 43 11.94 8.36 -9.44
CA HIS A 43 13.29 8.37 -9.99
C HIS A 43 13.77 9.81 -10.12
N ASP A 44 14.95 10.08 -9.57
CA ASP A 44 15.68 11.35 -9.74
C ASP A 44 16.79 11.20 -10.79
N ASP A 45 17.44 10.03 -10.81
CA ASP A 45 18.44 9.65 -11.81
C ASP A 45 18.42 8.12 -12.02
N ARG A 46 19.36 7.58 -12.79
CA ARG A 46 19.49 6.14 -13.04
C ARG A 46 19.98 5.41 -11.79
N LEU A 47 19.36 4.26 -11.52
CA LEU A 47 19.79 3.32 -10.49
C LEU A 47 20.80 2.32 -11.04
N ASN A 48 21.78 1.93 -10.23
CA ASN A 48 22.75 0.88 -10.56
C ASN A 48 22.30 -0.46 -9.97
N GLU A 49 22.24 -1.51 -10.81
CA GLU A 49 21.86 -2.86 -10.39
C GLU A 49 22.81 -3.45 -9.34
N GLU A 50 24.10 -3.09 -9.35
CA GLU A 50 25.08 -3.61 -8.38
C GLU A 50 24.91 -3.00 -6.98
N SER A 51 24.58 -1.70 -6.90
CA SER A 51 24.37 -1.02 -5.62
C SER A 51 22.95 -1.19 -5.08
N GLY A 52 21.98 -1.45 -5.97
CA GLY A 52 20.56 -1.45 -5.64
C GLY A 52 20.06 -0.08 -5.22
N ALA A 53 18.88 -0.06 -4.63
CA ALA A 53 18.25 1.09 -4.01
C ALA A 53 18.29 0.93 -2.48
N LEU A 54 18.88 1.91 -1.79
CA LEU A 54 18.98 1.92 -0.33
C LEU A 54 18.02 2.96 0.24
N LEU A 55 17.30 2.56 1.28
CA LEU A 55 16.36 3.39 2.02
C LEU A 55 16.79 3.41 3.49
N HIS A 56 16.79 4.61 4.07
CA HIS A 56 17.13 4.85 5.45
C HIS A 56 16.05 5.73 6.08
N CYS A 57 15.20 5.13 6.90
CA CYS A 57 14.19 5.87 7.67
C CYS A 57 14.74 6.18 9.06
N ALA A 58 14.80 7.47 9.39
CA ALA A 58 15.24 7.96 10.68
C ALA A 58 14.08 8.61 11.43
N LEU A 59 13.74 8.07 12.59
CA LEU A 59 12.71 8.58 13.49
C LEU A 59 13.37 9.11 14.77
N LEU A 60 13.45 10.43 14.87
CA LEU A 60 13.79 11.11 16.12
C LEU A 60 12.53 11.26 16.96
N TYR A 61 12.55 10.77 18.21
CA TYR A 61 11.41 10.87 19.12
C TYR A 61 11.83 11.01 20.57
N THR A 62 10.87 11.42 21.42
CA THR A 62 11.04 11.47 22.87
C THR A 62 10.22 10.36 23.50
N SER A 63 10.88 9.43 24.19
CA SER A 63 10.21 8.35 24.92
C SER A 63 9.39 8.89 26.10
N CYS A 64 8.43 8.11 26.58
CA CYS A 64 7.64 8.45 27.78
C CYS A 64 8.50 8.66 29.05
N ALA A 65 9.74 8.16 29.06
CA ALA A 65 10.72 8.39 30.12
C ALA A 65 11.50 9.72 29.97
N GLY A 66 11.15 10.57 29.01
CA GLY A 66 11.80 11.87 28.76
C GLY A 66 13.16 11.77 28.06
N LYS A 67 13.53 10.59 27.54
CA LYS A 67 14.79 10.39 26.81
C LYS A 67 14.58 10.59 25.32
N HIS A 68 15.52 11.30 24.68
CA HIS A 68 15.59 11.43 23.23
C HIS A 68 16.24 10.18 22.61
N TRP A 69 15.58 9.61 21.62
CA TRP A 69 16.02 8.43 20.90
C TRP A 69 15.94 8.67 19.40
N LEU A 70 16.85 8.02 18.68
CA LEU A 70 16.84 7.94 17.24
C LEU A 70 16.65 6.48 16.85
N TRP A 71 15.53 6.16 16.21
CA TRP A 71 15.28 4.84 15.64
C TRP A 71 15.58 4.87 14.15
N ILE A 72 16.39 3.92 13.69
CA ILE A 72 16.81 3.80 12.31
C ILE A 72 16.33 2.47 11.73
N HIS A 73 15.69 2.54 10.56
CA HIS A 73 15.39 1.39 9.72
C HIS A 73 16.15 1.52 8.40
N ASN A 74 16.93 0.48 8.07
CA ASN A 74 17.64 0.38 6.80
C ASN A 74 17.00 -0.71 5.96
N LEU A 75 16.71 -0.42 4.70
CA LEU A 75 16.18 -1.38 3.73
C LEU A 75 16.98 -1.26 2.44
N ALA A 76 17.47 -2.40 1.95
CA ALA A 76 18.14 -2.51 0.66
C ALA A 76 17.25 -3.29 -0.30
N LEU A 77 16.99 -2.71 -1.46
CA LEU A 77 16.16 -3.28 -2.52
C LEU A 77 17.00 -3.50 -3.77
N ASN A 78 16.76 -4.61 -4.45
CA ASN A 78 17.42 -4.89 -5.73
C ASN A 78 16.86 -3.97 -6.81
N CYS A 79 17.72 -3.57 -7.75
CA CYS A 79 17.31 -2.87 -8.97
C CYS A 79 17.31 -3.85 -10.15
N CYS A 80 16.46 -3.59 -11.14
CA CYS A 80 16.39 -4.41 -12.34
C CYS A 80 16.13 -3.52 -13.57
N THR A 81 16.67 -3.95 -14.70
CA THR A 81 16.42 -3.36 -16.03
C THR A 81 15.32 -4.10 -16.81
N GLN A 82 15.02 -5.35 -16.42
CA GLN A 82 13.99 -6.17 -17.05
C GLN A 82 12.64 -6.03 -16.33
N LEU A 83 11.58 -5.72 -17.09
CA LEU A 83 10.23 -5.58 -16.54
C LEU A 83 9.71 -6.87 -15.90
N ALA A 84 10.11 -8.04 -16.41
CA ALA A 84 9.69 -9.33 -15.86
C ALA A 84 10.09 -9.49 -14.38
N ASP A 85 11.30 -9.04 -14.02
CA ASP A 85 11.80 -9.09 -12.65
C ASP A 85 11.08 -8.07 -11.75
N LEU A 86 10.71 -6.90 -12.27
CA LEU A 86 9.88 -5.92 -11.55
C LEU A 86 8.55 -6.55 -11.15
N TYR A 87 7.81 -7.10 -12.11
CA TYR A 87 6.50 -7.70 -11.82
C TYR A 87 6.64 -8.87 -10.84
N ARG A 88 7.64 -9.73 -11.00
CA ARG A 88 7.84 -10.88 -10.10
C ARG A 88 8.01 -10.50 -8.63
N ASN A 89 8.59 -9.33 -8.34
CA ASN A 89 8.88 -8.86 -6.99
C ASN A 89 7.84 -7.87 -6.43
N CYS A 90 6.70 -7.69 -7.10
CA CYS A 90 5.63 -6.84 -6.60
C CYS A 90 4.81 -7.53 -5.50
N GLU A 91 4.41 -6.76 -4.49
CA GLU A 91 3.49 -7.21 -3.44
C GLU A 91 2.12 -6.54 -3.59
N THR A 92 1.08 -7.34 -3.81
CA THR A 92 -0.28 -6.81 -4.00
C THR A 92 -0.79 -6.05 -2.77
N ASN A 93 -0.57 -6.56 -1.55
CA ASN A 93 -1.11 -5.95 -0.34
C ASN A 93 -0.58 -4.52 -0.13
N THR A 94 0.72 -4.33 -0.33
CA THR A 94 1.38 -3.02 -0.25
C THR A 94 0.87 -2.06 -1.34
N LEU A 95 0.66 -2.54 -2.56
CA LEU A 95 0.06 -1.74 -3.64
C LEU A 95 -1.35 -1.27 -3.30
N ILE A 96 -2.16 -2.13 -2.67
CA ILE A 96 -3.52 -1.77 -2.24
C ILE A 96 -3.49 -0.73 -1.13
N ASN A 97 -2.60 -0.88 -0.13
CA ASN A 97 -2.42 0.12 0.93
C ASN A 97 -2.05 1.50 0.36
N TYR A 98 -1.06 1.54 -0.54
CA TYR A 98 -0.67 2.77 -1.22
C TYR A 98 -1.85 3.37 -2.01
N MET A 99 -2.51 2.58 -2.85
CA MET A 99 -3.56 3.08 -3.74
C MET A 99 -4.80 3.56 -2.97
N ALA A 100 -5.15 2.90 -1.87
CA ALA A 100 -6.23 3.35 -1.00
C ALA A 100 -5.90 4.71 -0.36
N LYS A 101 -4.70 4.87 0.20
CA LYS A 101 -4.25 6.14 0.79
C LYS A 101 -4.13 7.25 -0.25
N PHE A 102 -3.60 6.95 -1.44
CA PHE A 102 -3.56 7.87 -2.58
C PHE A 102 -4.96 8.35 -2.97
N ALA A 103 -5.92 7.42 -3.11
CA ALA A 103 -7.31 7.75 -3.42
C ALA A 103 -7.93 8.67 -2.37
N TYR A 104 -7.79 8.31 -1.10
CA TYR A 104 -8.45 8.98 0.02
C TYR A 104 -7.87 10.38 0.28
N GLN A 105 -6.58 10.58 0.00
CA GLN A 105 -5.98 11.91 -0.05
C GLN A 105 -6.48 12.71 -1.26
N GLY A 106 -6.55 12.09 -2.44
CA GLY A 106 -7.02 12.72 -3.67
C GLY A 106 -8.44 13.27 -3.59
N VAL A 107 -9.34 12.60 -2.87
CA VAL A 107 -10.74 13.04 -2.68
C VAL A 107 -10.87 14.42 -2.02
N LEU A 108 -9.88 14.85 -1.21
CA LEU A 108 -9.90 16.18 -0.62
C LEU A 108 -9.69 17.31 -1.63
N ASN A 109 -8.98 17.01 -2.72
CA ASN A 109 -8.51 18.00 -3.68
C ASN A 109 -9.16 17.85 -5.06
N SER A 110 -9.89 16.77 -5.30
CA SER A 110 -10.43 16.43 -6.62
C SER A 110 -11.78 15.71 -6.51
N PRO A 111 -12.66 15.86 -7.51
CA PRO A 111 -13.92 15.13 -7.55
C PRO A 111 -13.69 13.61 -7.49
N ILE A 112 -14.51 12.90 -6.71
CA ILE A 112 -14.40 11.45 -6.50
C ILE A 112 -14.33 10.68 -7.82
N LYS A 113 -15.17 11.05 -8.80
CA LYS A 113 -15.16 10.41 -10.14
C LYS A 113 -13.77 10.49 -10.81
N THR A 114 -13.13 11.65 -10.76
CA THR A 114 -11.79 11.85 -11.32
C THR A 114 -10.74 10.99 -10.62
N VAL A 115 -10.84 10.87 -9.29
CA VAL A 115 -9.95 10.01 -8.50
C VAL A 115 -10.14 8.54 -8.90
N CYS A 116 -11.38 8.05 -8.97
CA CYS A 116 -11.68 6.69 -9.40
C CYS A 116 -11.17 6.39 -10.82
N ASP A 117 -11.44 7.29 -11.78
CA ASP A 117 -10.97 7.15 -13.17
C ASP A 117 -9.44 7.10 -13.24
N THR A 118 -8.75 7.90 -12.41
CA THR A 118 -7.28 7.92 -12.32
C THR A 118 -6.73 6.58 -11.85
N ILE A 119 -7.28 6.02 -10.78
CA ILE A 119 -6.83 4.74 -10.22
C ILE A 119 -7.11 3.61 -11.21
N ILE A 120 -8.31 3.56 -11.79
CA ILE A 120 -8.67 2.55 -12.80
C ILE A 120 -7.70 2.60 -13.99
N THR A 121 -7.38 3.82 -14.46
CA THR A 121 -6.45 4.02 -15.57
C THR A 121 -5.04 3.55 -15.23
N GLN A 122 -4.52 3.87 -14.04
CA GLN A 122 -3.20 3.41 -13.59
C GLN A 122 -3.12 1.88 -13.52
N TYR A 123 -4.13 1.22 -12.94
CA TYR A 123 -4.16 -0.25 -12.88
C TYR A 123 -4.26 -0.90 -14.25
N ALA A 124 -5.10 -0.36 -15.14
CA ALA A 124 -5.20 -0.83 -16.51
C ALA A 124 -3.87 -0.69 -17.26
N GLN A 125 -3.14 0.41 -17.03
CA GLN A 125 -1.81 0.64 -17.61
C GLN A 125 -0.76 -0.36 -17.08
N ILE A 126 -0.76 -0.66 -15.78
CA ILE A 126 0.11 -1.68 -15.19
C ILE A 126 -0.12 -3.03 -15.87
N LEU A 127 -1.38 -3.47 -15.96
CA LEU A 127 -1.70 -4.78 -16.57
C LEU A 127 -1.45 -4.80 -18.09
N ALA A 128 -1.74 -3.70 -18.80
CA ALA A 128 -1.46 -3.59 -20.22
C ALA A 128 0.05 -3.62 -20.51
N CYS A 129 0.86 -2.96 -19.66
CA CYS A 129 2.32 -2.98 -19.75
C CYS A 129 2.86 -4.39 -19.54
N TYR A 130 2.35 -5.13 -18.55
CA TYR A 130 2.71 -6.53 -18.34
C TYR A 130 2.38 -7.39 -19.57
N ARG A 131 1.15 -7.28 -20.09
CA ARG A 131 0.72 -8.05 -21.26
C ARG A 131 1.61 -7.79 -22.48
N LYS A 132 1.99 -6.54 -22.71
CA LYS A 132 2.78 -6.14 -23.89
C LYS A 132 4.24 -6.60 -23.82
N ASN A 133 4.84 -6.57 -22.63
CA ASN A 133 6.29 -6.71 -22.49
C ASN A 133 6.75 -8.02 -21.84
N CYS A 134 5.89 -8.69 -21.06
CA CYS A 134 6.28 -9.85 -20.25
C CYS A 134 5.49 -11.13 -20.59
N ALA A 135 4.23 -11.01 -21.01
CA ALA A 135 3.38 -12.16 -21.25
C ALA A 135 3.70 -12.86 -22.59
N SER A 136 3.63 -14.18 -22.60
CA SER A 136 3.66 -14.96 -23.84
C SER A 136 2.45 -14.63 -24.73
N PRO A 137 2.57 -14.73 -26.07
CA PRO A 137 1.45 -14.49 -26.98
C PRO A 137 0.23 -15.34 -26.62
N SER A 138 -0.90 -14.67 -26.39
CA SER A 138 -2.17 -15.28 -25.99
C SER A 138 -3.33 -14.61 -26.75
N SER A 139 -4.51 -15.23 -26.73
CA SER A 139 -5.66 -14.71 -27.48
C SER A 139 -6.12 -13.35 -26.94
N THR A 140 -6.57 -12.47 -27.83
CA THR A 140 -6.97 -11.09 -27.48
C THR A 140 -8.14 -11.02 -26.50
N GLY A 141 -8.96 -12.08 -26.40
CA GLY A 141 -10.07 -12.17 -25.46
C GLY A 141 -9.70 -12.55 -24.02
N GLN A 142 -8.44 -12.91 -23.74
CA GLN A 142 -7.98 -13.27 -22.39
C GLN A 142 -7.39 -12.07 -21.66
N LEU A 143 -7.71 -11.88 -20.38
CA LEU A 143 -6.99 -10.95 -19.50
C LEU A 143 -5.84 -11.72 -18.82
N ILE A 144 -4.60 -11.29 -19.07
CA ILE A 144 -3.40 -11.94 -18.52
C ILE A 144 -2.92 -11.13 -17.32
N LEU A 145 -2.76 -11.79 -16.18
CA LEU A 145 -2.29 -11.21 -14.92
C LEU A 145 -0.96 -11.86 -14.51
N PRO A 146 -0.02 -11.12 -13.90
CA PRO A 146 1.11 -11.72 -13.23
C PRO A 146 0.67 -12.43 -11.94
N GLU A 147 1.36 -13.50 -11.57
CA GLU A 147 0.99 -14.33 -10.40
C GLU A 147 0.92 -13.51 -9.10
N CYS A 148 1.87 -12.60 -8.91
CA CYS A 148 1.93 -11.70 -7.76
C CYS A 148 0.78 -10.69 -7.67
N MET A 149 0.07 -10.43 -8.78
CA MET A 149 -1.04 -9.46 -8.88
C MET A 149 -2.37 -10.12 -9.25
N LYS A 150 -2.51 -11.44 -9.07
CA LYS A 150 -3.75 -12.16 -9.42
C LYS A 150 -4.98 -11.64 -8.66
N LEU A 151 -4.80 -11.16 -7.43
CA LEU A 151 -5.86 -10.59 -6.59
C LEU A 151 -6.04 -9.08 -6.77
N LEU A 152 -5.14 -8.42 -7.51
CA LEU A 152 -5.12 -6.97 -7.65
C LEU A 152 -6.44 -6.40 -8.18
N PRO A 153 -7.11 -6.99 -9.22
CA PRO A 153 -8.40 -6.48 -9.68
C PRO A 153 -9.54 -6.63 -8.65
N ILE A 154 -9.48 -7.67 -7.80
CA ILE A 154 -10.49 -7.91 -6.76
C ILE A 154 -10.37 -6.82 -5.69
N TYR A 155 -9.16 -6.61 -5.18
CA TYR A 155 -8.92 -5.56 -4.19
C TYR A 155 -9.19 -4.16 -4.72
N LEU A 156 -8.80 -3.86 -5.96
CA LEU A 156 -9.15 -2.58 -6.60
C LEU A 156 -10.67 -2.34 -6.56
N ASN A 157 -11.45 -3.35 -6.94
CA ASN A 157 -12.90 -3.26 -6.91
C ASN A 157 -13.44 -3.08 -5.47
N CYS A 158 -12.81 -3.69 -4.46
CA CYS A 158 -13.16 -3.43 -3.06
C CYS A 158 -12.89 -1.97 -2.66
N VAL A 159 -11.73 -1.42 -3.04
CA VAL A 159 -11.39 -0.01 -2.76
C VAL A 159 -12.38 0.93 -3.44
N LEU A 160 -12.70 0.70 -4.72
CA LEU A 160 -13.64 1.53 -5.48
C LEU A 160 -15.07 1.48 -4.92
N LYS A 161 -15.47 0.36 -4.32
CA LYS A 161 -16.77 0.19 -3.65
C LYS A 161 -16.78 0.67 -2.21
N SER A 162 -15.66 1.15 -1.68
CA SER A 162 -15.63 1.68 -0.32
C SER A 162 -16.52 2.89 -0.18
N ASP A 163 -17.11 3.07 1.00
CA ASP A 163 -18.03 4.19 1.26
C ASP A 163 -17.41 5.55 0.92
N VAL A 164 -16.10 5.72 1.09
CA VAL A 164 -15.38 6.96 0.78
C VAL A 164 -15.42 7.31 -0.72
N LEU A 165 -15.36 6.31 -1.61
CA LEU A 165 -15.33 6.51 -3.07
C LEU A 165 -16.69 6.27 -3.74
N GLN A 166 -17.59 5.53 -3.09
CA GLN A 166 -18.93 5.30 -3.58
C GLN A 166 -19.93 5.45 -2.42
N PRO A 167 -20.24 6.70 -2.03
CA PRO A 167 -21.13 6.93 -0.90
C PRO A 167 -22.52 6.38 -1.16
N GLY A 168 -22.96 5.44 -0.31
CA GLY A 168 -24.33 4.94 -0.30
C GLY A 168 -25.31 6.00 0.22
N ALA A 169 -26.58 5.92 -0.19
CA ALA A 169 -27.60 6.86 0.26
C ALA A 169 -27.83 6.86 1.78
N GLU A 170 -27.43 5.78 2.46
CA GLU A 170 -27.62 5.57 3.89
C GLU A 170 -26.39 5.93 4.74
N VAL A 171 -25.25 6.27 4.12
CA VAL A 171 -23.99 6.52 4.85
C VAL A 171 -23.86 8.01 5.20
N THR A 172 -23.60 8.29 6.47
CA THR A 172 -23.46 9.66 6.97
C THR A 172 -22.08 10.24 6.65
N THR A 173 -21.98 11.55 6.47
CA THR A 173 -20.70 12.26 6.22
C THR A 173 -19.66 11.96 7.31
N ASP A 174 -20.08 11.83 8.56
CA ASP A 174 -19.18 11.49 9.67
C ASP A 174 -18.59 10.08 9.51
N SER A 175 -19.40 9.10 9.09
CA SER A 175 -18.93 7.75 8.77
C SER A 175 -17.89 7.76 7.63
N HIS A 176 -18.11 8.56 6.59
CA HIS A 176 -17.13 8.73 5.50
C HIS A 176 -15.81 9.32 5.98
N ALA A 177 -15.88 10.40 6.75
CA ALA A 177 -14.69 11.06 7.29
C ALA A 177 -13.91 10.14 8.24
N TYR A 178 -14.62 9.37 9.07
CA TYR A 178 -14.05 8.39 9.98
C TYR A 178 -13.28 7.29 9.22
N VAL A 179 -13.91 6.64 8.24
CA VAL A 179 -13.27 5.58 7.45
C VAL A 179 -12.07 6.12 6.69
N ARG A 180 -12.19 7.31 6.10
CA ARG A 180 -11.09 7.98 5.40
C ARG A 180 -9.88 8.16 6.32
N GLN A 181 -10.11 8.67 7.54
CA GLN A 181 -9.05 8.90 8.51
C GLN A 181 -8.42 7.58 8.97
N LEU A 182 -9.24 6.56 9.23
CA LEU A 182 -8.82 5.25 9.70
C LEU A 182 -7.86 4.56 8.70
N VAL A 183 -8.27 4.46 7.43
CA VAL A 183 -7.46 3.82 6.37
C VAL A 183 -6.16 4.58 6.12
N THR A 184 -6.15 5.91 6.34
CA THR A 184 -4.92 6.71 6.20
C THR A 184 -3.83 6.27 7.19
N SER A 185 -4.21 5.79 8.39
CA SER A 185 -3.27 5.31 9.41
C SER A 185 -2.96 3.81 9.36
N MET A 186 -3.79 3.00 8.68
CA MET A 186 -3.66 1.53 8.67
C MET A 186 -2.34 1.04 8.08
N ASP A 187 -1.86 -0.05 8.65
CA ASP A 187 -0.76 -0.85 8.11
C ASP A 187 -1.24 -1.75 6.94
N VAL A 188 -0.33 -2.54 6.38
CA VAL A 188 -0.64 -3.41 5.24
C VAL A 188 -1.60 -4.56 5.62
N PRO A 189 -1.37 -5.33 6.71
CA PRO A 189 -2.31 -6.33 7.21
C PRO A 189 -3.73 -5.81 7.51
N GLU A 190 -3.85 -4.70 8.24
CA GLU A 190 -5.13 -4.08 8.60
C GLU A 190 -5.88 -3.64 7.35
N THR A 191 -5.18 -3.02 6.40
CA THR A 191 -5.78 -2.58 5.14
C THR A 191 -6.32 -3.77 4.34
N ASN A 192 -5.60 -4.88 4.35
CA ASN A 192 -6.03 -6.10 3.66
C ASN A 192 -7.34 -6.63 4.25
N VAL A 193 -7.40 -6.81 5.58
CA VAL A 193 -8.60 -7.30 6.27
C VAL A 193 -9.75 -6.30 6.14
N PHE A 194 -9.47 -4.99 6.14
CA PHE A 194 -10.47 -3.94 5.98
C PHE A 194 -11.18 -4.03 4.62
N PHE A 195 -10.43 -4.13 3.52
CA PHE A 195 -11.02 -4.20 2.17
C PHE A 195 -11.47 -5.61 1.77
N TYR A 196 -10.93 -6.65 2.39
CA TYR A 196 -11.30 -8.04 2.14
C TYR A 196 -11.53 -8.80 3.45
N PRO A 197 -12.70 -8.62 4.10
CA PRO A 197 -13.00 -9.23 5.38
C PRO A 197 -13.03 -10.76 5.33
N TRP A 198 -12.65 -11.38 6.44
CA TRP A 198 -12.70 -12.84 6.57
C TRP A 198 -14.13 -13.33 6.79
N LEU A 199 -14.58 -14.20 5.90
CA LEU A 199 -15.87 -14.88 6.03
C LEU A 199 -15.66 -16.32 6.52
N LEU A 200 -15.86 -16.55 7.82
CA LEU A 200 -15.67 -17.85 8.44
C LEU A 200 -17.00 -18.63 8.52
N PRO A 201 -17.10 -19.83 7.91
CA PRO A 201 -18.32 -20.63 7.97
C PRO A 201 -18.45 -21.34 9.33
N LEU A 202 -19.28 -20.80 10.22
CA LEU A 202 -19.47 -21.35 11.57
C LEU A 202 -20.20 -22.70 11.61
N THR A 203 -21.01 -23.01 10.60
CA THR A 203 -21.76 -24.29 10.51
C THR A 203 -20.90 -25.49 10.11
N LYS A 204 -19.66 -25.28 9.67
CA LYS A 204 -18.72 -26.34 9.26
C LYS A 204 -17.50 -26.41 10.18
N SER A 205 -17.58 -25.94 11.43
CA SER A 205 -16.46 -26.05 12.36
C SER A 205 -16.11 -27.53 12.54
N PRO A 206 -14.89 -27.98 12.20
CA PRO A 206 -14.44 -29.28 12.62
C PRO A 206 -14.37 -29.20 14.15
N ILE A 207 -15.24 -29.94 14.84
CA ILE A 207 -15.18 -30.09 16.30
C ILE A 207 -13.84 -30.77 16.71
N GLU A 208 -13.09 -31.29 15.74
CA GLU A 208 -11.79 -31.94 15.89
C GLU A 208 -10.80 -31.47 14.82
N SER A 209 -10.24 -30.28 14.93
CA SER A 209 -8.93 -30.01 14.31
C SER A 209 -8.20 -28.92 15.07
N THR A 210 -7.17 -29.33 15.83
CA THR A 210 -6.14 -28.49 16.46
C THR A 210 -5.27 -27.73 15.46
N THR A 211 -5.61 -27.71 14.18
CA THR A 211 -4.98 -26.91 13.14
C THR A 211 -5.73 -25.60 12.96
N GLU A 212 -5.10 -24.51 13.41
CA GLU A 212 -5.48 -23.16 13.01
C GLU A 212 -5.67 -23.10 11.48
N PRO A 213 -6.70 -22.40 10.98
CA PRO A 213 -6.93 -22.28 9.54
C PRO A 213 -5.68 -21.71 8.87
N SER A 214 -5.32 -22.22 7.70
CA SER A 214 -4.05 -21.92 7.01
C SER A 214 -3.75 -20.43 6.84
N GLY A 215 -4.77 -19.57 6.77
CA GLY A 215 -4.60 -18.11 6.75
C GLY A 215 -4.03 -17.49 8.04
N VAL A 216 -4.03 -18.22 9.16
CA VAL A 216 -3.42 -17.83 10.44
C VAL A 216 -1.96 -18.30 10.54
N GLN A 217 -1.58 -19.36 9.81
CA GLN A 217 -0.19 -19.86 9.83
C GLN A 217 0.77 -18.97 9.05
N ASP A 218 0.31 -18.34 7.96
CA ASP A 218 1.12 -17.44 7.12
C ASP A 218 1.55 -16.15 7.85
N LEU A 219 0.89 -15.80 8.98
CA LEU A 219 1.22 -14.67 9.83
C LEU A 219 2.27 -14.99 10.92
N LYS A 220 2.59 -16.26 11.16
CA LYS A 220 3.68 -16.64 12.10
C LYS A 220 5.05 -16.67 11.44
N SER A 221 5.13 -16.44 10.13
CA SER A 221 6.34 -16.46 9.32
C SER A 221 6.67 -15.14 8.60
N ILE A 222 6.06 -14.04 9.04
CA ILE A 222 6.45 -12.66 8.69
C ILE A 222 6.88 -11.95 9.95
#